data_AF-A0A656GL11-F1
#
_entry.id   AF-A0A656GL11-F1
#
_cell.length_a   1.000
_cell.length_b   1.000
_cell.length_c   1.000
_cell.angle_alpha   90.00
_cell.angle_beta   90.00
_cell.angle_gamma   90.00
#
_symmetry.space_group_name_H-M   'P 1'
#
loop_
_entity.id
_entity.type
_entity.pdbx_description
1 polymer ?
#
loop_
_entity_poly.entity_id
_entity_poly.type
_entity_poly.pdbx_seq_one_letter_code
_entity_poly.pdbx_strand_id
1 'polypeptide(L)' 'DLLLQLAERHAITLLLVTHDVDEALYLSDRVLVMGSRPGTITQQLPVGLQAPRDRRDPLLA' A
#
# COMPACT_ATOMS: atom_id res chain seq x y z
N ASP A 1 3.41 -10.65 -2.20
CA ASP A 1 4.39 -11.01 -3.25
C ASP A 1 3.77 -11.06 -4.65
N LEU A 2 2.80 -11.94 -4.94
CA LEU A 2 2.25 -12.09 -6.30
C LEU A 2 1.78 -10.77 -6.94
N LEU A 3 1.07 -9.93 -6.18
CA LEU A 3 0.57 -8.64 -6.69
C LEU A 3 1.70 -7.68 -7.09
N LEU A 4 2.77 -7.61 -6.29
CA LEU A 4 3.95 -6.79 -6.61
C LEU A 4 4.65 -7.32 -7.87
N GLN A 5 4.85 -8.64 -7.96
CA GLN A 5 5.46 -9.26 -9.15
C GLN A 5 4.64 -9.01 -10.41
N LEU A 6 3.30 -9.03 -10.30
CA LEU A 6 2.41 -8.80 -11.43
C LEU A 6 2.40 -7.32 -11.84
N ALA A 7 2.42 -6.41 -10.86
CA ALA A 7 2.56 -4.97 -11.10
C ALA A 7 3.87 -4.63 -11.82
N GLU A 8 5.00 -5.18 -11.33
CA GLU A 8 6.33 -5.00 -11.95
C GLU A 8 6.39 -5.61 -13.35
N ARG A 9 5.94 -6.87 -13.50
CA ARG A 9 6.02 -7.59 -14.78
C ARG A 9 5.18 -6.96 -15.89
N HIS A 10 4.03 -6.38 -15.53
CA HIS A 10 3.10 -5.82 -16.50
C HIS A 10 3.12 -4.29 -16.56
N ALA A 11 3.97 -3.64 -15.75
CA ALA A 11 4.06 -2.18 -15.63
C ALA A 11 2.68 -1.52 -15.43
N ILE A 12 1.84 -2.12 -14.58
CA ILE A 12 0.49 -1.64 -14.31
C ILE A 12 0.43 -0.86 -12.98
N THR A 13 -0.49 0.09 -12.91
CA THR A 13 -0.82 0.77 -11.64
C THR A 13 -1.83 -0.07 -10.86
N LEU A 14 -1.54 -0.33 -9.58
CA LEU A 14 -2.43 -1.05 -8.67
C LEU A 14 -3.15 -0.07 -7.73
N LEU A 15 -4.47 -0.22 -7.59
CA LEU A 15 -5.25 0.40 -6.53
C LEU A 15 -5.79 -0.70 -5.63
N LEU A 16 -5.32 -0.75 -4.39
CA LEU A 16 -5.77 -1.69 -3.37
C LEU A 16 -6.63 -0.95 -2.34
N VAL A 17 -7.77 -1.54 -1.98
CA VAL A 17 -8.57 -1.13 -0.84
C VAL A 17 -8.51 -2.24 0.19
N THR A 18 -7.90 -1.95 1.33
CA THR A 18 -7.79 -2.89 2.45
C THR A 18 -8.14 -2.17 3.75
N HIS A 19 -8.55 -2.96 4.74
CA HIS A 19 -8.74 -2.50 6.12
C HIS A 19 -7.51 -2.81 6.99
N ASP A 20 -6.54 -3.54 6.45
CA ASP A 20 -5.30 -3.94 7.10
C ASP A 20 -4.20 -2.91 6.80
N VAL A 21 -3.61 -2.35 7.86
CA VAL A 21 -2.55 -1.33 7.75
C VAL A 21 -1.26 -1.95 7.21
N ASP A 22 -0.95 -3.19 7.57
CA ASP A 22 0.30 -3.86 7.19
C ASP A 22 0.28 -4.15 5.69
N GLU A 23 -0.87 -4.57 5.16
CA GLU A 23 -1.06 -4.75 3.72
C GLU A 23 -0.90 -3.43 2.96
N ALA A 24 -1.43 -2.32 3.50
CA ALA A 24 -1.34 -1.01 2.89
C ALA A 24 0.11 -0.51 2.81
N LEU A 25 0.90 -0.67 3.87
CA LEU A 25 2.32 -0.30 3.92
C LEU A 25 3.18 -1.20 3.04
N TYR A 26 2.92 -2.51 3.05
CA TYR A 26 3.69 -3.47 2.28
C TYR A 26 3.48 -3.29 0.76
N LEU A 27 2.24 -3.10 0.29
CA LEU A 27 1.91 -3.12 -1.14
C LEU A 27 1.94 -1.75 -1.85
N SER A 28 1.89 -0.63 -1.10
CA SER A 28 1.59 0.68 -1.69
C SER A 28 2.75 1.66 -1.58
N ASP A 29 2.95 2.52 -2.57
CA ASP A 29 3.88 3.66 -2.46
C ASP A 29 3.26 4.82 -1.68
N ARG A 30 1.94 4.88 -1.64
CA ARG A 30 1.13 5.91 -0.98
C ARG A 30 -0.13 5.26 -0.42
N VAL A 31 -0.52 5.68 0.79
CA VAL A 31 -1.77 5.25 1.44
C VAL A 31 -2.73 6.43 1.48
N LEU A 32 -3.97 6.20 1.05
CA LEU A 32 -5.07 7.15 1.17
C LEU A 32 -6.00 6.70 2.28
N VAL A 33 -6.17 7.52 3.32
CA VAL A 33 -7.08 7.19 4.42
C VAL A 33 -8.48 7.66 4.05
N MET A 34 -9.44 6.73 4.04
CA MET A 34 -10.85 7.03 3.81
C MET A 34 -11.57 7.27 5.14
N GLY A 35 -12.26 8.40 5.24
CA GLY A 35 -13.18 8.69 6.33
C GLY A 35 -14.44 7.83 6.25
N SER A 36 -15.08 7.61 7.39
CA SER A 36 -16.27 6.76 7.48
C SER A 36 -17.53 7.44 6.93
N ARG A 37 -17.79 8.72 7.25
CA ARG A 37 -18.90 9.54 6.73
C ARG A 37 -18.59 11.04 6.78
N PRO A 38 -18.66 11.78 5.66
CA PRO A 38 -18.73 11.28 4.27
C PRO A 38 -17.49 10.47 3.91
N GLY A 39 -17.59 9.60 2.89
CA GLY A 39 -16.49 8.74 2.40
C GLY A 39 -15.44 9.53 1.62
N THR A 40 -14.82 10.51 2.27
CA THR A 40 -13.81 11.39 1.68
C THR A 40 -12.40 10.93 2.06
N ILE A 41 -11.42 11.27 1.24
CA ILE A 41 -10.01 11.10 1.60
C ILE A 41 -9.70 12.12 2.70
N THR A 42 -9.31 11.63 3.87
CA THR A 42 -8.98 12.49 5.02
C THR A 42 -7.49 12.75 5.11
N GLN A 43 -6.66 11.81 4.65
CA GLN A 43 -5.21 11.92 4.66
C GLN A 43 -4.58 11.19 3.48
N GLN A 44 -3.38 11.65 3.13
CA GLN A 44 -2.50 10.98 2.19
C GLN A 44 -1.12 10.84 2.82
N LEU A 45 -0.65 9.60 2.91
CA LEU A 45 0.60 9.25 3.56
C LEU A 45 1.56 8.65 2.51
N PRO A 46 2.75 9.22 2.29
CA PRO A 46 3.79 8.55 1.50
C PRO A 46 4.37 7.38 2.28
N VAL A 47 4.57 6.23 1.62
CA VAL A 47 5.26 5.09 2.21
C VAL A 47 6.75 5.23 1.89
N GLY A 48 7.52 5.79 2.84
CA GLY A 48 8.95 6.08 2.67
C GLY A 48 9.87 4.85 2.63
N LEU A 49 9.32 3.65 2.45
CA LEU A 49 10.07 2.39 2.41
C LEU A 49 10.47 2.05 0.98
N GLN A 50 11.75 1.79 0.75
CA GLN A 50 12.27 1.42 -0.57
C GLN A 50 11.77 0.04 -1.01
N ALA A 51 11.47 -0.08 -2.31
CA ALA A 51 11.14 -1.36 -2.94
C ALA A 51 12.43 -2.08 -3.41
N PRO A 52 12.44 -3.44 -3.49
CA PRO A 52 11.36 -4.36 -3.14
C PRO A 52 11.22 -4.55 -1.62
N ARG A 53 9.99 -4.56 -1.10
CA ARG A 53 9.70 -4.72 0.33
C ARG A 53 9.57 -6.20 0.68
N ASP A 54 10.17 -6.62 1.80
CA ASP A 54 9.95 -7.96 2.38
C ASP A 54 8.87 -7.84 3.46
N ARG A 55 7.82 -8.68 3.39
CA ARG A 55 6.74 -8.67 4.39
C ARG A 55 7.24 -9.00 5.80
N ARG A 56 8.44 -9.57 5.93
CA ARG A 56 9.10 -9.90 7.20
C ARG A 56 10.01 -8.79 7.72
N ASP A 57 10.09 -7.65 7.03
CA ASP A 57 10.86 -6.50 7.49
C ASP A 57 10.24 -5.97 8.80
N PRO A 58 11.01 -5.86 9.90
CA PRO A 58 10.51 -5.31 11.17
C PRO A 58 9.97 -3.89 11.05
N LEU A 59 10.35 -3.13 10.02
CA LEU A 59 9.81 -1.78 9.78
C LEU A 59 8.38 -1.80 9.21
N LEU A 60 7.87 -2.97 8.84
CA LEU A 60 6.51 -3.22 8.37
C LEU A 60 5.62 -3.94 9.39
N ALA A 61 6.16 -4.31 10.57
CA ALA A 61 5.49 -5.11 11.60
C ALA A 61 5.22 -4.34 12.89
#